data_AF-A0AAD8UMW1-F1
#
_entry.id   AF-A0AAD8UMW1-F1
#
_cell.length_a   1.000
_cell.length_b   1.000
_cell.length_c   1.000
_cell.angle_alpha   90.00
_cell.angle_beta   90.00
_cell.angle_gamma   90.00
#
_symmetry.space_group_name_H-M   'P 1'
#
loop_
_entity.id
_entity.type
_entity.pdbx_description
1 polymer ?
#
loop_
_entity_poly.entity_id
_entity_poly.type
_entity_poly.pdbx_seq_one_letter_code
_entity_poly.pdbx_strand_id
1 'polypeptide(L)'
;MSYTHTGAPTEFNGTNADYGGDSTTTNLNQWYQSGDQSYILVSAAMVLLMIPGIAFLYSGLARRKSALSQLWVVMMSFSVIVFQWYFWGYSLAFSETATNGFIGDLRHFGLMKVLATPSQGSPLVPALLYSFYQMMFCAVTAALTAGATAERGRVIPCMVFIFFWATLVYAPVACWAWNANGWAFKYGVLDYAGGGPVEIGSGMSALAYSWVLGRRNERMMLNFRPHNISLITLGTILLWFGWLGFNGGSAFGANLRAAMACWNSCLTAMFAAMTWCLLDFRLAKKWSLVGWCSGTISGLVAATPASGVITPWASIILGVVAGVACNFGTKIKFLLKIDDSLDVFAEHGIGGIVGLIFNAFFASSSIIGLDGVNMGVSGGWVDGNYKLMYIQIAYIVACCAYTFVMSAILAKAIDMIPGLKLRASEEAELLGMDDDQHGEFSYDYVEVRRDFLAWTPHQAEPAGEGKFIPQHGIEEHQHMANNGASSGSDEPKPVTPQGEIRSEKAPSL
;
A
#
# COMPACT_ATOMS: atom_id res chain seq x y z
N MET A 1 -36.45 0.79 -21.60
CA MET A 1 -36.33 2.26 -21.59
C MET A 1 -35.43 2.65 -22.75
N SER A 2 -35.93 3.40 -23.74
CA SER A 2 -35.08 4.00 -24.78
C SER A 2 -34.45 5.29 -24.25
N TYR A 3 -33.17 5.51 -24.56
CA TYR A 3 -32.50 6.77 -24.25
C TYR A 3 -33.12 7.90 -25.09
N THR A 4 -33.79 8.85 -24.45
CA THR A 4 -34.48 9.99 -25.10
C THR A 4 -33.61 11.24 -25.21
N HIS A 5 -32.36 11.19 -24.74
CA HIS A 5 -31.46 12.35 -24.73
C HIS A 5 -30.21 12.09 -25.59
N THR A 6 -30.03 12.90 -26.62
CA THR A 6 -28.91 12.83 -27.59
C THR A 6 -28.21 14.19 -27.76
N GLY A 7 -28.28 15.07 -26.75
CA GLY A 7 -27.67 16.41 -26.77
C GLY A 7 -26.25 16.46 -26.20
N ALA A 8 -25.53 17.55 -26.50
CA ALA A 8 -24.29 17.89 -25.81
C ALA A 8 -24.58 18.23 -24.33
N PRO A 9 -23.58 18.07 -23.43
CA PRO A 9 -23.78 18.43 -22.03
C PRO A 9 -24.19 19.89 -21.84
N THR A 10 -25.08 20.11 -20.90
CA THR A 10 -25.59 21.43 -20.49
C THR A 10 -24.88 21.88 -19.22
N GLU A 11 -24.74 23.19 -19.04
CA GLU A 11 -24.16 23.72 -17.80
C GLU A 11 -25.06 23.38 -16.60
N PHE A 12 -24.44 22.96 -15.50
CA PHE A 12 -25.16 22.70 -14.27
C PHE A 12 -25.78 24.00 -13.75
N ASN A 13 -27.10 24.02 -13.64
CA ASN A 13 -27.88 25.22 -13.34
C ASN A 13 -28.23 25.40 -11.84
N GLY A 14 -27.64 24.59 -10.95
CA GLY A 14 -27.93 24.64 -9.51
C GLY A 14 -29.25 23.98 -9.10
N THR A 15 -29.92 23.25 -9.99
CA THR A 15 -31.17 22.54 -9.63
C THR A 15 -30.89 21.50 -8.54
N ASN A 16 -31.56 21.66 -7.39
CA ASN A 16 -31.44 20.79 -6.21
C ASN A 16 -29.99 20.60 -5.72
N ALA A 17 -29.58 21.45 -4.76
CA ALA A 17 -28.24 21.45 -4.18
C ALA A 17 -27.85 20.14 -3.46
N ASP A 18 -28.78 19.22 -3.21
CA ASP A 18 -28.50 17.95 -2.52
C ASP A 18 -28.22 16.79 -3.49
N TYR A 19 -28.85 16.78 -4.67
CA TYR A 19 -28.78 15.62 -5.58
C TYR A 19 -28.45 15.97 -7.04
N GLY A 20 -28.44 17.25 -7.39
CA GLY A 20 -28.21 17.74 -8.76
C GLY A 20 -29.44 17.64 -9.67
N GLY A 21 -30.59 17.26 -9.12
CA GLY A 21 -31.89 17.16 -9.79
C GLY A 21 -32.72 15.98 -9.27
N ASP A 22 -33.83 15.69 -9.94
CA ASP A 22 -34.66 14.50 -9.71
C ASP A 22 -34.53 13.56 -10.93
N SER A 23 -33.94 12.37 -10.71
CA SER A 23 -33.68 11.40 -11.78
C SER A 23 -34.95 10.81 -12.40
N THR A 24 -36.12 10.98 -11.78
CA THR A 24 -37.40 10.52 -12.33
C THR A 24 -37.95 11.45 -13.43
N THR A 25 -37.50 12.70 -13.44
CA THR A 25 -37.99 13.74 -14.36
C THR A 25 -36.87 14.37 -15.19
N THR A 26 -35.61 14.23 -14.76
CA THR A 26 -34.45 14.91 -15.35
C THR A 26 -33.31 13.93 -15.60
N ASN A 27 -32.70 13.99 -16.79
CA ASN A 27 -31.47 13.23 -17.06
C ASN A 27 -30.29 13.89 -16.34
N LEU A 28 -29.88 13.37 -15.18
CA LEU A 28 -28.77 13.92 -14.41
C LEU A 28 -27.40 13.81 -15.10
N ASN A 29 -27.26 12.96 -16.13
CA ASN A 29 -26.02 12.84 -16.89
C ASN A 29 -25.83 13.99 -17.89
N GLN A 30 -26.88 14.79 -18.16
CA GLN A 30 -26.78 15.91 -19.08
C GLN A 30 -25.76 16.97 -18.63
N TRP A 31 -25.37 16.99 -17.36
CA TRP A 31 -24.41 17.97 -16.83
C TRP A 31 -22.94 17.67 -17.17
N TYR A 32 -22.64 16.46 -17.65
CA TYR A 32 -21.27 15.95 -17.71
C TYR A 32 -20.95 15.31 -19.06
N GLN A 33 -19.68 15.42 -19.46
CA GLN A 33 -19.17 14.71 -20.64
C GLN A 33 -19.02 13.22 -20.32
N SER A 34 -19.64 12.36 -21.13
CA SER A 34 -19.55 10.90 -20.94
C SER A 34 -18.11 10.37 -21.05
N GLY A 35 -17.27 11.04 -21.85
CA GLY A 35 -15.84 10.72 -21.97
C GLY A 35 -15.08 10.91 -20.65
N ASP A 36 -15.30 12.05 -19.98
CA ASP A 36 -14.68 12.35 -18.69
C ASP A 36 -15.14 11.37 -17.61
N GLN A 37 -16.45 11.10 -17.55
CA GLN A 37 -17.00 10.13 -16.60
C GLN A 37 -16.41 8.73 -16.83
N SER A 38 -16.33 8.28 -18.08
CA SER A 38 -15.78 6.97 -18.44
C SER A 38 -14.31 6.88 -18.06
N TYR A 39 -13.52 7.93 -18.34
CA TYR A 39 -12.10 7.97 -18.00
C TYR A 39 -11.87 7.90 -16.48
N ILE A 40 -12.68 8.60 -15.68
CA ILE A 40 -12.53 8.58 -14.21
C ILE A 40 -13.02 7.26 -13.61
N LEU A 41 -14.06 6.62 -14.18
CA LEU A 41 -14.46 5.25 -13.78
C LEU A 41 -13.34 4.24 -14.04
N VAL A 42 -12.72 4.29 -15.22
CA VAL A 42 -11.57 3.43 -15.55
C VAL A 42 -10.38 3.76 -14.65
N SER A 43 -10.10 5.05 -14.42
CA SER A 43 -9.02 5.48 -13.51
C SER A 43 -9.23 4.96 -12.09
N ALA A 44 -10.46 4.98 -11.56
CA ALA A 44 -10.78 4.39 -10.25
C ALA A 44 -10.49 2.88 -10.22
N ALA A 45 -10.85 2.14 -11.27
CA ALA A 45 -10.53 0.72 -11.38
C ALA A 45 -9.02 0.45 -11.49
N MET A 46 -8.27 1.32 -12.17
CA MET A 46 -6.81 1.26 -12.23
C MET A 46 -6.19 1.50 -10.84
N VAL A 47 -6.66 2.50 -10.10
CA VAL A 47 -6.19 2.77 -8.73
C VAL A 47 -6.54 1.62 -7.79
N LEU A 48 -7.70 0.99 -7.95
CA LEU A 48 -8.05 -0.20 -7.17
C LEU A 48 -7.00 -1.30 -7.31
N LEU A 49 -6.42 -1.51 -8.50
CA LEU A 49 -5.34 -2.50 -8.71
C LEU A 49 -4.03 -2.16 -7.99
N MET A 50 -3.83 -0.92 -7.53
CA MET A 50 -2.69 -0.57 -6.70
C MET A 50 -2.76 -1.28 -5.34
N ILE A 51 -3.95 -1.53 -4.80
CA ILE A 51 -4.13 -2.20 -3.50
C ILE A 51 -3.54 -3.63 -3.51
N PRO A 52 -3.95 -4.55 -4.42
CA PRO A 52 -3.28 -5.83 -4.55
C PRO A 52 -1.83 -5.69 -5.04
N GLY A 53 -1.49 -4.64 -5.79
CA GLY A 53 -0.11 -4.30 -6.14
C GLY A 53 0.79 -4.10 -4.91
N ILE A 54 0.32 -3.30 -3.93
CA ILE A 54 0.97 -3.11 -2.62
C ILE A 54 1.03 -4.43 -1.87
N ALA A 55 -0.06 -5.20 -1.87
CA ALA A 55 -0.12 -6.49 -1.21
C ALA A 55 0.99 -7.43 -1.72
N PHE A 56 1.16 -7.55 -3.04
CA PHE A 56 2.23 -8.36 -3.63
C PHE A 56 3.63 -7.78 -3.39
N LEU A 57 3.79 -6.45 -3.46
CA LEU A 57 5.05 -5.79 -3.17
C LEU A 57 5.50 -6.07 -1.73
N TYR A 58 4.64 -5.80 -0.75
CA TYR A 58 4.93 -5.97 0.67
C TYR A 58 5.07 -7.43 1.07
N SER A 59 4.23 -8.31 0.52
CA SER A 59 4.40 -9.75 0.66
C SER A 59 5.80 -10.14 0.19
N GLY A 60 6.17 -9.80 -1.06
CA GLY A 60 7.46 -10.10 -1.68
C GLY A 60 8.67 -9.61 -0.86
N LEU A 61 8.55 -8.43 -0.25
CA LEU A 61 9.56 -7.84 0.62
C LEU A 61 9.65 -8.52 2.00
N ALA A 62 8.54 -8.97 2.58
CA ALA A 62 8.52 -9.67 3.86
C ALA A 62 9.21 -11.03 3.80
N ARG A 63 9.59 -11.59 4.96
CA ARG A 63 10.06 -12.98 5.05
C ARG A 63 8.93 -13.95 4.72
N ARG A 64 9.32 -15.14 4.25
CA ARG A 64 8.40 -16.22 3.85
C ARG A 64 7.32 -16.54 4.90
N LYS A 65 7.67 -16.50 6.19
CA LYS A 65 6.78 -16.80 7.32
C LYS A 65 5.78 -15.69 7.69
N SER A 66 5.78 -14.59 6.94
CA SER A 66 4.92 -13.42 7.16
C SER A 66 4.38 -12.85 5.85
N ALA A 67 4.52 -13.61 4.76
CA ALA A 67 4.18 -13.16 3.42
C ALA A 67 2.66 -13.16 3.21
N LEU A 68 1.94 -14.15 3.76
CA LEU A 68 0.47 -14.19 3.73
C LEU A 68 -0.13 -13.08 4.57
N SER A 69 0.45 -12.84 5.75
CA SER A 69 -0.02 -11.83 6.68
C SER A 69 0.05 -10.43 6.08
N GLN A 70 1.07 -10.12 5.28
CA GLN A 70 1.12 -8.85 4.54
C GLN A 70 0.05 -8.76 3.45
N LEU A 71 -0.21 -9.84 2.69
CA LEU A 71 -1.31 -9.85 1.73
C LEU A 71 -2.65 -9.58 2.45
N TRP A 72 -2.90 -10.29 3.54
CA TRP A 72 -4.14 -10.21 4.29
C TRP A 72 -4.35 -8.81 4.88
N VAL A 73 -3.35 -8.25 5.55
CA VAL A 73 -3.45 -6.93 6.20
C VAL A 73 -3.74 -5.84 5.17
N VAL A 74 -3.09 -5.89 4.00
CA VAL A 74 -3.34 -4.93 2.92
C VAL A 74 -4.77 -5.09 2.37
N MET A 75 -5.20 -6.31 2.03
CA MET A 75 -6.55 -6.54 1.49
C MET A 75 -7.66 -6.22 2.49
N MET A 76 -7.47 -6.50 3.78
CA MET A 76 -8.44 -6.16 4.81
C MET A 76 -8.46 -4.67 5.15
N SER A 77 -7.33 -3.97 5.03
CA SER A 77 -7.34 -2.51 5.14
C SER A 77 -8.25 -1.87 4.10
N PHE A 78 -8.31 -2.42 2.88
CA PHE A 78 -9.24 -1.98 1.85
C PHE A 78 -10.70 -2.18 2.26
N SER A 79 -11.07 -3.37 2.76
CA SER A 79 -12.43 -3.63 3.27
C SER A 79 -12.83 -2.64 4.38
N VAL A 80 -11.91 -2.33 5.29
CA VAL A 80 -12.12 -1.34 6.36
C VAL A 80 -12.34 0.05 5.78
N ILE A 81 -11.55 0.46 4.78
CA ILE A 81 -11.70 1.78 4.15
C ILE A 81 -12.98 1.89 3.36
N VAL A 82 -13.40 0.87 2.62
CA VAL A 82 -14.69 0.91 1.89
C VAL A 82 -15.83 1.21 2.86
N PHE A 83 -15.84 0.54 4.02
CA PHE A 83 -16.81 0.83 5.06
C PHE A 83 -16.63 2.22 5.68
N GLN A 84 -15.42 2.59 6.10
CA GLN A 84 -15.14 3.88 6.74
C GLN A 84 -15.50 5.06 5.83
N TRP A 85 -15.18 4.96 4.54
CA TRP A 85 -15.42 5.98 3.53
C TRP A 85 -16.91 6.19 3.30
N TYR A 86 -17.65 5.09 3.12
CA TYR A 86 -19.11 5.10 3.03
C TYR A 86 -19.74 5.68 4.30
N PHE A 87 -19.27 5.26 5.48
CA PHE A 87 -19.84 5.63 6.76
C PHE A 87 -19.73 7.13 7.01
N TRP A 88 -18.52 7.69 6.99
CA TRP A 88 -18.32 9.14 7.15
C TRP A 88 -17.08 9.71 6.46
N GLY A 89 -16.18 8.87 5.92
CA GLY A 89 -14.88 9.32 5.43
C GLY A 89 -15.00 10.32 4.28
N TYR A 90 -15.91 10.06 3.33
CA TYR A 90 -16.19 11.00 2.25
C TYR A 90 -16.65 12.36 2.79
N SER A 91 -17.58 12.36 3.75
CA SER A 91 -18.14 13.58 4.34
C SER A 91 -17.06 14.40 5.07
N LEU A 92 -16.23 13.72 5.88
CA LEU A 92 -15.16 14.38 6.64
C LEU A 92 -14.04 14.91 5.76
N ALA A 93 -13.83 14.37 4.56
CA ALA A 93 -12.86 14.90 3.61
C ALA A 93 -13.46 16.01 2.73
N PHE A 94 -14.68 15.82 2.22
CA PHE A 94 -15.20 16.55 1.06
C PHE A 94 -16.57 17.19 1.24
N SER A 95 -17.11 17.26 2.46
CA SER A 95 -18.31 18.07 2.71
C SER A 95 -18.04 19.55 2.39
N GLU A 96 -18.91 20.12 1.58
CA GLU A 96 -18.87 21.53 1.17
C GLU A 96 -19.36 22.49 2.25
N THR A 97 -20.15 22.01 3.22
CA THR A 97 -20.77 22.84 4.25
C THR A 97 -19.82 23.21 5.38
N ALA A 98 -18.71 22.49 5.51
CA ALA A 98 -17.69 22.76 6.51
C ALA A 98 -16.74 23.89 6.08
N THR A 99 -16.74 25.00 6.82
CA THR A 99 -15.93 26.20 6.52
C THR A 99 -14.69 26.37 7.41
N ASN A 100 -14.47 25.46 8.36
CA ASN A 100 -13.35 25.54 9.32
C ASN A 100 -11.97 25.33 8.67
N GLY A 101 -11.92 24.80 7.45
CA GLY A 101 -10.70 24.59 6.67
C GLY A 101 -9.78 23.46 7.15
N PHE A 102 -10.20 22.70 8.16
CA PHE A 102 -9.42 21.61 8.77
C PHE A 102 -10.04 20.22 8.54
N ILE A 103 -11.35 20.06 8.74
CA ILE A 103 -12.08 18.81 8.53
C ILE A 103 -13.53 19.09 8.11
N GLY A 104 -14.11 18.21 7.31
CA GLY A 104 -15.52 18.22 6.93
C GLY A 104 -16.48 17.97 8.10
N ASP A 105 -17.77 18.10 7.84
CA ASP A 105 -18.84 17.74 8.77
C ASP A 105 -19.50 16.40 8.34
N LEU A 106 -20.64 16.04 8.94
CA LEU A 106 -21.37 14.80 8.64
C LEU A 106 -22.53 14.98 7.64
N ARG A 107 -22.50 16.02 6.80
CA ARG A 107 -23.52 16.27 5.76
C ARG A 107 -23.79 15.06 4.86
N HIS A 108 -22.73 14.33 4.51
CA HIS A 108 -22.74 13.17 3.62
C HIS A 108 -22.49 11.85 4.35
N PHE A 109 -22.90 11.75 5.62
CA PHE A 109 -22.89 10.48 6.34
C PHE A 109 -23.64 9.40 5.53
N GLY A 110 -23.05 8.21 5.38
CA GLY A 110 -23.64 7.14 4.56
C GLY A 110 -23.80 7.49 3.08
N LEU A 111 -22.99 8.41 2.53
CA LEU A 111 -23.13 9.00 1.19
C LEU A 111 -24.50 9.67 0.93
N MET A 112 -25.20 10.09 2.00
CA MET A 112 -26.43 10.87 1.85
C MET A 112 -26.16 12.15 1.05
N LYS A 113 -27.05 12.48 0.11
CA LYS A 113 -26.93 13.70 -0.71
C LYS A 113 -25.65 13.74 -1.55
N VAL A 114 -25.17 12.57 -1.97
CA VAL A 114 -24.04 12.42 -2.89
C VAL A 114 -24.54 11.74 -4.15
N LEU A 115 -24.84 12.53 -5.17
CA LEU A 115 -25.32 12.04 -6.46
C LEU A 115 -24.72 12.83 -7.61
N ALA A 116 -25.51 13.69 -8.27
CA ALA A 116 -25.14 14.33 -9.53
C ALA A 116 -24.78 15.81 -9.39
N THR A 117 -24.66 16.33 -8.17
CA THR A 117 -24.08 17.67 -7.95
C THR A 117 -22.61 17.68 -8.39
N PRO A 118 -22.09 18.80 -8.91
CA PRO A 118 -20.67 18.92 -9.21
C PRO A 118 -19.83 18.68 -7.96
N SER A 119 -18.72 17.95 -8.10
CA SER A 119 -17.86 17.60 -6.97
C SER A 119 -17.05 18.79 -6.44
N GLN A 120 -16.55 18.68 -5.20
CA GLN A 120 -15.67 19.69 -4.62
C GLN A 120 -14.28 19.77 -5.29
N GLY A 121 -13.82 18.67 -5.90
CA GLY A 121 -12.51 18.62 -6.56
C GLY A 121 -12.53 19.11 -8.01
N SER A 122 -13.65 18.94 -8.71
CA SER A 122 -13.81 19.42 -10.09
C SER A 122 -15.29 19.54 -10.49
N PRO A 123 -15.67 20.60 -11.21
CA PRO A 123 -17.02 20.73 -11.76
C PRO A 123 -17.30 19.75 -12.91
N LEU A 124 -16.28 19.09 -13.46
CA LEU A 124 -16.40 18.19 -14.62
C LEU A 124 -16.98 16.82 -14.27
N VAL A 125 -17.02 16.46 -12.99
CA VAL A 125 -17.48 15.14 -12.54
C VAL A 125 -18.50 15.24 -11.40
N PRO A 126 -19.49 14.33 -11.35
CA PRO A 126 -20.46 14.31 -10.27
C PRO A 126 -19.83 13.87 -8.95
N ALA A 127 -20.39 14.36 -7.84
CA ALA A 127 -19.97 14.06 -6.48
C ALA A 127 -19.90 12.56 -6.18
N LEU A 128 -20.82 11.75 -6.72
CA LEU A 128 -20.79 10.30 -6.54
C LEU A 128 -19.56 9.64 -7.20
N LEU A 129 -19.24 10.04 -8.43
CA LEU A 129 -18.07 9.52 -9.14
C LEU A 129 -16.77 9.98 -8.46
N TYR A 130 -16.73 11.24 -8.04
CA TYR A 130 -15.60 11.79 -7.28
C TYR A 130 -15.39 11.04 -5.95
N SER A 131 -16.46 10.75 -5.22
CA SER A 131 -16.41 9.94 -3.99
C SER A 131 -15.83 8.56 -4.24
N PHE A 132 -16.28 7.87 -5.29
CA PHE A 132 -15.79 6.54 -5.64
C PHE A 132 -14.30 6.56 -6.03
N TYR A 133 -13.87 7.55 -6.81
CA TYR A 133 -12.47 7.72 -7.18
C TYR A 133 -11.59 8.02 -5.96
N GLN A 134 -11.99 8.97 -5.10
CA GLN A 134 -11.23 9.38 -3.92
C GLN A 134 -11.19 8.31 -2.81
N MET A 135 -12.20 7.43 -2.74
CA MET A 135 -12.15 6.24 -1.88
C MET A 135 -10.90 5.40 -2.15
N MET A 136 -10.53 5.27 -3.44
CA MET A 136 -9.38 4.46 -3.84
C MET A 136 -8.06 5.06 -3.35
N PHE A 137 -7.95 6.39 -3.30
CA PHE A 137 -6.77 7.08 -2.72
C PHE A 137 -6.66 6.80 -1.22
N CYS A 138 -7.78 6.88 -0.51
CA CYS A 138 -7.83 6.53 0.91
C CYS A 138 -7.42 5.07 1.15
N ALA A 139 -7.94 4.17 0.31
CA ALA A 139 -7.66 2.73 0.40
C ALA A 139 -6.19 2.40 0.11
N VAL A 140 -5.61 3.01 -0.93
CA VAL A 140 -4.18 2.89 -1.25
C VAL A 140 -3.33 3.41 -0.09
N THR A 141 -3.68 4.58 0.47
CA THR A 141 -2.91 5.16 1.59
C THR A 141 -2.98 4.28 2.85
N ALA A 142 -4.15 3.72 3.14
CA ALA A 142 -4.34 2.77 4.23
C ALA A 142 -3.54 1.48 4.01
N ALA A 143 -3.56 0.93 2.80
CA ALA A 143 -2.77 -0.23 2.41
C ALA A 143 -1.26 0.01 2.62
N LEU A 144 -0.76 1.17 2.19
CA LEU A 144 0.64 1.57 2.41
C LEU A 144 0.98 1.64 3.89
N THR A 145 0.11 2.29 4.69
CA THR A 145 0.28 2.46 6.13
C THR A 145 0.26 1.12 6.87
N ALA A 146 -0.62 0.20 6.45
CA ALA A 146 -0.78 -1.11 7.07
C ALA A 146 0.48 -2.00 6.92
N GLY A 147 1.32 -1.73 5.91
CA GLY A 147 2.65 -2.35 5.75
C GLY A 147 3.59 -2.14 6.94
N ALA A 148 3.36 -1.12 7.78
CA ALA A 148 4.12 -0.90 9.02
C ALA A 148 3.99 -2.06 10.03
N THR A 149 2.99 -2.93 9.87
CA THR A 149 2.80 -4.13 10.71
C THR A 149 3.76 -5.27 10.38
N ALA A 150 4.56 -5.16 9.31
CA ALA A 150 5.37 -6.25 8.78
C ALA A 150 6.07 -7.09 9.86
N GLU A 151 5.79 -8.39 9.86
CA GLU A 151 6.45 -9.42 10.67
C GLU A 151 6.27 -9.40 12.19
N ARG A 152 5.61 -8.39 12.78
CA ARG A 152 5.38 -8.35 14.25
C ARG A 152 4.12 -7.62 14.72
N GLY A 153 3.37 -7.01 13.81
CA GLY A 153 2.10 -6.37 14.13
C GLY A 153 0.94 -7.36 14.15
N ARG A 154 0.02 -7.21 15.09
CA ARG A 154 -1.24 -7.98 15.14
C ARG A 154 -2.25 -7.39 14.15
N VAL A 155 -3.05 -8.27 13.54
CA VAL A 155 -3.92 -7.87 12.41
C VAL A 155 -5.15 -7.07 12.85
N ILE A 156 -5.83 -7.48 13.92
CA ILE A 156 -7.04 -6.79 14.41
C ILE A 156 -6.75 -5.37 14.92
N PRO A 157 -5.71 -5.13 15.76
CA PRO A 157 -5.37 -3.77 16.16
C PRO A 157 -4.99 -2.86 14.99
N CYS A 158 -4.38 -3.42 13.94
CA CYS A 158 -4.12 -2.69 12.71
C CYS A 158 -5.42 -2.26 12.03
N MET A 159 -6.43 -3.12 11.93
CA MET A 159 -7.72 -2.76 11.32
C MET A 159 -8.44 -1.65 12.10
N VAL A 160 -8.40 -1.71 13.44
CA VAL A 160 -8.92 -0.66 14.31
C VAL A 160 -8.15 0.65 14.09
N PHE A 161 -6.81 0.56 14.03
CA PHE A 161 -5.96 1.71 13.73
C PHE A 161 -6.33 2.34 12.38
N ILE A 162 -6.44 1.55 11.31
CA ILE A 162 -6.77 2.05 9.96
C ILE A 162 -8.12 2.78 9.94
N PHE A 163 -9.15 2.26 10.60
CA PHE A 163 -10.46 2.93 10.66
C PHE A 163 -10.38 4.32 11.30
N PHE A 164 -9.72 4.43 12.46
CA PHE A 164 -9.57 5.72 13.16
C PHE A 164 -8.54 6.64 12.49
N TRP A 165 -7.48 6.07 11.92
CA TRP A 165 -6.48 6.79 11.15
C TRP A 165 -7.09 7.43 9.90
N ALA A 166 -7.95 6.71 9.17
CA ALA A 166 -8.66 7.27 8.02
C ALA A 166 -9.57 8.44 8.42
N THR A 167 -10.12 8.38 9.64
CA THR A 167 -11.02 9.39 10.19
C THR A 167 -10.28 10.64 10.70
N LEU A 168 -9.16 10.46 11.41
CA LEU A 168 -8.48 11.55 12.14
C LEU A 168 -7.17 12.01 11.51
N VAL A 169 -6.62 11.25 10.56
CA VAL A 169 -5.38 11.58 9.84
C VAL A 169 -5.66 11.82 8.38
N TYR A 170 -6.18 10.81 7.66
CA TYR A 170 -6.39 10.94 6.22
C TYR A 170 -7.45 12.00 5.88
N ALA A 171 -8.66 11.92 6.46
CA ALA A 171 -9.74 12.84 6.12
C ALA A 171 -9.38 14.33 6.37
N PRO A 172 -8.74 14.72 7.50
CA PRO A 172 -8.22 16.08 7.65
C PRO A 172 -7.21 16.48 6.58
N VAL A 173 -6.18 15.68 6.33
CA VAL A 173 -5.12 16.06 5.37
C VAL A 173 -5.67 16.14 3.93
N ALA A 174 -6.58 15.24 3.55
CA ALA A 174 -7.32 15.31 2.30
C ALA A 174 -8.19 16.58 2.24
N CYS A 175 -8.88 16.94 3.32
CA CYS A 175 -9.66 18.18 3.39
C CYS A 175 -8.76 19.41 3.18
N TRP A 176 -7.58 19.45 3.77
CA TRP A 176 -6.68 20.60 3.66
C TRP A 176 -6.34 20.92 2.21
N ALA A 177 -5.97 19.91 1.42
CA ALA A 177 -5.46 20.08 0.06
C ALA A 177 -6.55 20.06 -1.02
N TRP A 178 -7.60 19.25 -0.84
CA TRP A 178 -8.52 18.92 -1.92
C TRP A 178 -9.97 19.33 -1.67
N ASN A 179 -10.31 19.76 -0.47
CA ASN A 179 -11.58 20.44 -0.25
C ASN A 179 -11.42 21.93 -0.60
N ALA A 180 -12.35 22.50 -1.36
CA ALA A 180 -12.33 23.92 -1.71
C ALA A 180 -12.29 24.84 -0.47
N ASN A 181 -12.79 24.35 0.67
CA ASN A 181 -12.74 25.06 1.94
C ASN A 181 -11.46 24.85 2.75
N GLY A 182 -10.63 23.87 2.39
CA GLY A 182 -9.39 23.51 3.05
C GLY A 182 -8.39 24.65 3.14
N TRP A 183 -7.66 24.72 4.25
CA TRP A 183 -6.70 25.80 4.47
C TRP A 183 -5.57 25.78 3.44
N ALA A 184 -5.05 24.60 3.06
CA ALA A 184 -3.94 24.47 2.12
C ALA A 184 -4.37 24.81 0.69
N PHE A 185 -5.57 24.36 0.29
CA PHE A 185 -6.21 24.76 -0.97
C PHE A 185 -6.31 26.29 -1.08
N LYS A 186 -6.88 26.96 -0.05
CA LYS A 186 -7.00 28.42 0.00
C LYS A 186 -5.66 29.15 0.09
N TYR A 187 -4.65 28.53 0.70
CA TYR A 187 -3.30 29.08 0.79
C TYR A 187 -2.53 29.01 -0.54
N GLY A 188 -3.04 28.26 -1.52
CA GLY A 188 -2.46 28.14 -2.86
C GLY A 188 -1.42 27.02 -2.97
N VAL A 189 -1.54 25.98 -2.15
CA VAL A 189 -0.70 24.77 -2.24
C VAL A 189 -1.00 24.05 -3.56
N LEU A 190 0.06 23.60 -4.23
CA LEU A 190 -0.04 22.71 -5.37
C LEU A 190 0.27 21.29 -4.93
N ASP A 191 -0.78 20.47 -4.86
CA ASP A 191 -0.70 19.04 -4.66
C ASP A 191 -1.68 18.32 -5.62
N TYR A 192 -1.15 17.86 -6.74
CA TYR A 192 -1.94 17.40 -7.87
C TYR A 192 -2.69 16.08 -7.60
N ALA A 193 -1.98 15.03 -7.18
CA ALA A 193 -2.56 13.71 -6.94
C ALA A 193 -2.28 13.16 -5.53
N GLY A 194 -1.70 13.94 -4.61
CA GLY A 194 -1.70 13.58 -3.18
C GLY A 194 -0.35 13.34 -2.53
N GLY A 195 0.64 14.17 -2.81
CA GLY A 195 1.92 14.16 -2.08
C GLY A 195 1.74 14.32 -0.57
N GLY A 196 0.77 15.12 -0.13
CA GLY A 196 0.44 15.29 1.29
C GLY A 196 -0.45 14.17 1.85
N PRO A 197 -1.70 14.00 1.37
CA PRO A 197 -2.64 13.03 1.93
C PRO A 197 -2.20 11.57 1.78
N VAL A 198 -1.53 11.22 0.68
CA VAL A 198 -1.18 9.84 0.34
C VAL A 198 0.27 9.57 0.70
N GLU A 199 1.22 10.30 0.11
CA GLU A 199 2.64 9.92 0.19
C GLU A 199 3.27 10.27 1.53
N ILE A 200 3.24 11.54 1.92
CA ILE A 200 3.67 11.98 3.26
C ILE A 200 2.74 11.38 4.32
N GLY A 201 1.43 11.32 4.04
CA GLY A 201 0.43 10.72 4.91
C GLY A 201 0.81 9.30 5.32
N SER A 202 0.93 8.38 4.35
CA SER A 202 1.31 7.00 4.61
C SER A 202 2.73 6.85 5.14
N GLY A 203 3.71 7.54 4.56
CA GLY A 203 5.11 7.41 4.95
C GLY A 203 5.37 7.81 6.40
N MET A 204 4.82 8.94 6.83
CA MET A 204 4.97 9.42 8.21
C MET A 204 4.10 8.63 9.19
N SER A 205 2.91 8.18 8.78
CA SER A 205 2.06 7.32 9.59
C SER A 205 2.67 5.94 9.80
N ALA A 206 3.29 5.35 8.78
CA ALA A 206 4.02 4.11 8.88
C ALA A 206 5.25 4.24 9.80
N LEU A 207 5.97 5.38 9.72
CA LEU A 207 7.08 5.68 10.61
C LEU A 207 6.62 5.80 12.07
N ALA A 208 5.52 6.53 12.31
CA ALA A 208 4.92 6.70 13.64
C ALA A 208 4.42 5.36 14.22
N TYR A 209 3.74 4.55 13.40
CA TYR A 209 3.28 3.22 13.80
C TYR A 209 4.46 2.32 14.14
N SER A 210 5.50 2.30 13.30
CA SER A 210 6.72 1.52 13.54
C SER A 210 7.47 1.97 14.80
N TRP A 211 7.43 3.26 15.12
CA TRP A 211 8.00 3.80 16.35
C TRP A 211 7.29 3.27 17.59
N VAL A 212 5.95 3.28 17.60
CA VAL A 212 5.15 2.77 18.73
C VAL A 212 5.22 1.25 18.85
N LEU A 213 5.17 0.53 17.72
CA LEU A 213 5.26 -0.94 17.66
C LEU A 213 6.63 -1.45 18.13
N GLY A 214 7.68 -0.66 17.92
CA GLY A 214 9.04 -0.98 18.30
C GLY A 214 9.80 -1.83 17.28
N ARG A 215 11.11 -1.93 17.49
CA ARG A 215 12.06 -2.62 16.59
C ARG A 215 11.90 -4.14 16.67
N ARG A 216 12.07 -4.83 15.53
CA ARG A 216 12.26 -6.29 15.48
C ARG A 216 13.59 -6.68 16.12
N ASN A 217 13.71 -7.95 16.52
CA ASN A 217 14.94 -8.46 17.16
C ASN A 217 16.16 -8.29 16.21
N GLU A 218 17.27 -7.72 16.70
CA GLU A 218 18.45 -7.41 15.89
C GLU A 218 19.06 -8.63 15.21
N ARG A 219 19.00 -9.82 15.84
CA ARG A 219 19.44 -11.08 15.22
C ARG A 219 18.62 -11.44 13.98
N MET A 220 17.34 -11.07 13.96
CA MET A 220 16.47 -11.29 12.81
C MET A 220 16.68 -10.28 11.68
N MET A 221 17.36 -9.16 11.95
CA MET A 221 17.66 -8.11 10.97
C MET A 221 18.95 -8.35 10.18
N LEU A 222 19.89 -9.14 10.72
CA LEU A 222 21.23 -9.36 10.13
C LEU A 222 21.20 -10.16 8.81
N ASN A 223 20.19 -11.01 8.59
CA ASN A 223 20.05 -11.86 7.41
C ASN A 223 18.73 -11.64 6.66
N PHE A 224 18.17 -10.43 6.73
CA PHE A 224 16.93 -10.12 6.02
C PHE A 224 17.15 -10.18 4.50
N ARG A 225 16.38 -11.03 3.83
CA ARG A 225 16.30 -11.12 2.38
C ARG A 225 14.82 -11.16 1.97
N PRO A 226 14.44 -10.42 0.92
CA PRO A 226 13.09 -10.53 0.38
C PRO A 226 12.77 -11.98 0.01
N HIS A 227 11.57 -12.45 0.32
CA HIS A 227 11.23 -13.85 0.09
C HIS A 227 10.98 -14.15 -1.40
N ASN A 228 10.43 -13.19 -2.17
CA ASN A 228 10.08 -13.42 -3.58
C ASN A 228 10.18 -12.14 -4.43
N ILE A 229 11.28 -12.01 -5.17
CA ILE A 229 11.54 -10.86 -6.05
C ILE A 229 10.53 -10.79 -7.22
N SER A 230 9.98 -11.92 -7.67
CA SER A 230 8.96 -11.93 -8.71
C SER A 230 7.65 -11.29 -8.22
N LEU A 231 7.27 -11.50 -6.96
CA LEU A 231 6.11 -10.80 -6.37
C LEU A 231 6.36 -9.30 -6.19
N ILE A 232 7.57 -8.91 -5.78
CA ILE A 232 7.97 -7.48 -5.75
C ILE A 232 7.78 -6.85 -7.12
N THR A 233 8.27 -7.54 -8.16
CA THR A 233 8.19 -7.05 -9.55
C THR A 233 6.74 -6.99 -10.04
N LEU A 234 5.93 -8.01 -9.76
CA LEU A 234 4.50 -8.03 -10.09
C LEU A 234 3.76 -6.88 -9.39
N GLY A 235 3.98 -6.71 -8.09
CA GLY A 235 3.41 -5.62 -7.31
C GLY A 235 3.80 -4.24 -7.88
N THR A 236 5.06 -4.06 -8.25
CA THR A 236 5.57 -2.83 -8.87
C THR A 236 4.89 -2.54 -10.22
N ILE A 237 4.69 -3.55 -11.07
CA ILE A 237 4.02 -3.39 -12.37
C ILE A 237 2.55 -3.01 -12.18
N LEU A 238 1.84 -3.65 -11.25
CA LEU A 238 0.45 -3.32 -10.93
C LEU A 238 0.34 -1.91 -10.35
N LEU A 239 1.28 -1.53 -9.48
CA LEU A 239 1.38 -0.17 -8.93
C LEU A 239 1.60 0.85 -10.04
N TRP A 240 2.53 0.61 -10.96
CA TRP A 240 2.77 1.52 -12.08
C TRP A 240 1.53 1.63 -12.99
N PHE A 241 0.92 0.50 -13.37
CA PHE A 241 -0.33 0.52 -14.14
C PHE A 241 -1.41 1.35 -13.45
N GLY A 242 -1.63 1.11 -12.15
CA GLY A 242 -2.61 1.84 -11.37
C GLY A 242 -2.28 3.33 -11.21
N TRP A 243 -0.99 3.67 -11.12
CA TRP A 243 -0.51 5.05 -10.99
C TRP A 243 -0.88 5.92 -12.18
N LEU A 244 -1.03 5.33 -13.37
CA LEU A 244 -1.51 6.08 -14.54
C LEU A 244 -2.97 6.52 -14.37
N GLY A 245 -3.80 5.74 -13.67
CA GLY A 245 -5.14 6.15 -13.24
C GLY A 245 -5.11 7.09 -12.04
N PHE A 246 -4.12 6.93 -11.15
CA PHE A 246 -3.91 7.79 -9.98
C PHE A 246 -3.55 9.23 -10.36
N ASN A 247 -2.50 9.39 -11.16
CA ASN A 247 -2.04 10.71 -11.60
C ASN A 247 -2.84 11.21 -12.79
N GLY A 248 -3.11 10.36 -13.79
CA GLY A 248 -3.88 10.75 -14.97
C GLY A 248 -5.32 11.15 -14.62
N GLY A 249 -5.99 10.37 -13.79
CA GLY A 249 -7.36 10.63 -13.35
C GLY A 249 -7.51 11.86 -12.44
N SER A 250 -6.42 12.33 -11.82
CA SER A 250 -6.41 13.57 -11.01
C SER A 250 -6.58 14.86 -11.85
N ALA A 251 -6.65 14.73 -13.19
CA ALA A 251 -7.11 15.79 -14.08
C ALA A 251 -8.65 15.91 -14.16
N PHE A 252 -9.38 14.96 -13.57
CA PHE A 252 -10.84 14.89 -13.54
C PHE A 252 -11.53 14.98 -14.92
N GLY A 253 -10.83 14.52 -15.98
CA GLY A 253 -11.35 14.49 -17.33
C GLY A 253 -10.36 13.88 -18.32
N ALA A 254 -10.87 13.46 -19.48
CA ALA A 254 -10.10 12.94 -20.60
C ALA A 254 -9.51 14.11 -21.41
N ASN A 255 -8.50 14.77 -20.84
CA ASN A 255 -7.92 16.01 -21.37
C ASN A 255 -6.38 15.93 -21.51
N LEU A 256 -5.78 17.01 -22.04
CA LEU A 256 -4.34 17.05 -22.30
C LEU A 256 -3.51 17.08 -21.01
N ARG A 257 -4.07 17.60 -19.91
CA ARG A 257 -3.44 17.55 -18.58
C ARG A 257 -3.31 16.11 -18.06
N ALA A 258 -4.33 15.28 -18.27
CA ALA A 258 -4.29 13.85 -17.94
C ALA A 258 -3.16 13.12 -18.71
N ALA A 259 -3.08 13.36 -20.03
CA ALA A 259 -2.02 12.80 -20.85
C ALA A 259 -0.62 13.26 -20.39
N MET A 260 -0.48 14.55 -20.03
CA MET A 260 0.76 15.09 -19.50
C MET A 260 1.15 14.44 -18.16
N ALA A 261 0.19 14.25 -17.27
CA ALA A 261 0.42 13.59 -15.99
C ALA A 261 0.90 12.13 -16.17
N CYS A 262 0.31 11.38 -17.11
CA CYS A 262 0.79 10.03 -17.43
C CYS A 262 2.24 10.04 -17.95
N TRP A 263 2.58 10.94 -18.88
CA TRP A 263 3.95 11.07 -19.40
C TRP A 263 4.96 11.40 -18.30
N ASN A 264 4.63 12.40 -17.47
CA ASN A 264 5.50 12.81 -16.37
C ASN A 264 5.66 11.70 -15.33
N SER A 265 4.62 10.92 -15.06
CA SER A 265 4.70 9.77 -14.15
C SER A 265 5.69 8.72 -14.67
N CYS A 266 5.56 8.32 -15.94
CA CYS A 266 6.47 7.36 -16.56
C CYS A 266 7.92 7.85 -16.62
N LEU A 267 8.14 9.11 -17.01
CA LEU A 267 9.48 9.70 -17.08
C LEU A 267 10.13 9.73 -15.69
N THR A 268 9.43 10.27 -14.69
CA THR A 268 9.95 10.36 -13.32
C THR A 268 10.29 8.97 -12.78
N ALA A 269 9.40 7.99 -12.96
CA ALA A 269 9.59 6.60 -12.52
C ALA A 269 10.86 5.98 -13.13
N MET A 270 11.02 6.06 -14.45
CA MET A 270 12.13 5.40 -15.15
C MET A 270 13.48 6.05 -14.84
N PHE A 271 13.54 7.38 -14.75
CA PHE A 271 14.78 8.06 -14.38
C PHE A 271 15.15 7.84 -12.90
N ALA A 272 14.17 7.70 -12.01
CA ALA A 272 14.41 7.29 -10.63
C ALA A 272 14.91 5.85 -10.53
N ALA A 273 14.30 4.91 -11.26
CA ALA A 273 14.73 3.52 -11.34
C ALA A 273 16.17 3.37 -11.87
N MET A 274 16.50 4.06 -12.96
CA MET A 274 17.85 4.10 -13.51
C MET A 274 18.85 4.65 -12.48
N THR A 275 18.50 5.75 -11.83
CA THR A 275 19.36 6.39 -10.82
C THR A 275 19.61 5.46 -9.64
N TRP A 276 18.57 4.83 -9.11
CA TRP A 276 18.69 3.88 -8.00
C TRP A 276 19.57 2.68 -8.36
N CYS A 277 19.34 2.08 -9.53
CA CYS A 277 20.17 0.97 -10.02
C CYS A 277 21.65 1.35 -10.14
N LEU A 278 21.96 2.56 -10.62
CA LEU A 278 23.34 3.05 -10.72
C LEU A 278 23.98 3.27 -9.35
N LEU A 279 23.22 3.78 -8.38
CA LEU A 279 23.68 3.96 -7.00
C LEU A 279 23.98 2.63 -6.30
N ASP A 280 23.12 1.63 -6.49
CA ASP A 280 23.32 0.29 -5.96
C ASP A 280 24.50 -0.42 -6.65
N PHE A 281 24.60 -0.28 -7.98
CA PHE A 281 25.72 -0.83 -8.76
C PHE A 281 27.07 -0.26 -8.30
N ARG A 282 27.13 1.02 -7.92
CA ARG A 282 28.36 1.67 -7.42
C ARG A 282 29.01 0.87 -6.29
N LEU A 283 28.21 0.36 -5.35
CA LEU A 283 28.66 -0.36 -4.15
C LEU A 283 28.72 -1.88 -4.37
N ALA A 284 27.65 -2.46 -4.92
CA ALA A 284 27.51 -3.91 -5.04
C ALA A 284 28.18 -4.50 -6.29
N LYS A 285 28.49 -3.65 -7.30
CA LYS A 285 28.98 -4.04 -8.63
C LYS A 285 28.09 -5.08 -9.33
N LYS A 286 26.80 -5.08 -8.98
CA LYS A 286 25.75 -5.98 -9.49
C LYS A 286 24.47 -5.18 -9.72
N TRP A 287 23.66 -5.59 -10.69
CA TRP A 287 22.38 -4.97 -11.01
C TRP A 287 21.27 -5.59 -10.14
N SER A 288 20.48 -4.73 -9.49
CA SER A 288 19.44 -5.13 -8.54
C SER A 288 18.06 -4.89 -9.12
N LEU A 289 17.27 -5.95 -9.32
CA LEU A 289 15.86 -5.82 -9.71
C LEU A 289 15.03 -5.18 -8.58
N VAL A 290 15.37 -5.45 -7.32
CA VAL A 290 14.75 -4.77 -6.17
C VAL A 290 15.05 -3.27 -6.22
N GLY A 291 16.28 -2.88 -6.57
CA GLY A 291 16.66 -1.48 -6.75
C GLY A 291 15.89 -0.80 -7.90
N TRP A 292 15.67 -1.52 -9.00
CA TRP A 292 14.81 -1.02 -10.08
C TRP A 292 13.37 -0.82 -9.61
N CYS A 293 12.83 -1.74 -8.82
CA CYS A 293 11.48 -1.64 -8.26
C CYS A 293 11.34 -0.46 -7.30
N SER A 294 12.21 -0.36 -6.28
CA SER A 294 12.22 0.75 -5.31
C SER A 294 12.42 2.12 -5.98
N GLY A 295 13.31 2.20 -6.97
CA GLY A 295 13.49 3.43 -7.73
C GLY A 295 12.26 3.79 -8.59
N THR A 296 11.60 2.79 -9.19
CA THR A 296 10.35 2.99 -9.95
C THR A 296 9.26 3.55 -9.04
N ILE A 297 9.02 2.92 -7.87
CA ILE A 297 8.04 3.39 -6.90
C ILE A 297 8.38 4.79 -6.39
N SER A 298 9.63 5.03 -5.97
CA SER A 298 10.06 6.35 -5.49
C SER A 298 9.87 7.46 -6.53
N GLY A 299 10.10 7.17 -7.82
CA GLY A 299 9.83 8.12 -8.89
C GLY A 299 8.34 8.35 -9.12
N LEU A 300 7.51 7.32 -9.03
CA LEU A 300 6.06 7.46 -9.13
C LEU A 300 5.49 8.28 -7.95
N VAL A 301 5.95 8.02 -6.73
CA VAL A 301 5.64 8.81 -5.51
C VAL A 301 5.99 10.27 -5.73
N ALA A 302 7.23 10.56 -6.17
CA ALA A 302 7.66 11.92 -6.41
C ALA A 302 6.82 12.60 -7.50
N ALA A 303 6.38 11.86 -8.51
CA ALA A 303 5.50 12.37 -9.56
C ALA A 303 4.07 12.64 -9.08
N THR A 304 3.58 12.00 -8.01
CA THR A 304 2.22 12.17 -7.48
C THR A 304 1.81 13.65 -7.31
N PRO A 305 2.52 14.48 -6.53
CA PRO A 305 2.15 15.89 -6.39
C PRO A 305 2.45 16.72 -7.65
N ALA A 306 3.32 16.25 -8.56
CA ALA A 306 3.97 17.10 -9.57
C ALA A 306 3.54 16.85 -11.03
N SER A 307 3.07 15.65 -11.34
CA SER A 307 2.89 15.13 -12.71
C SER A 307 1.96 15.98 -13.57
N GLY A 308 0.89 16.54 -13.01
CA GLY A 308 -0.04 17.44 -13.70
C GLY A 308 0.27 18.93 -13.59
N VAL A 309 1.45 19.32 -13.08
CA VAL A 309 1.82 20.73 -12.93
C VAL A 309 3.20 21.07 -13.50
N ILE A 310 4.10 20.10 -13.68
CA ILE A 310 5.45 20.34 -14.24
C ILE A 310 5.56 19.93 -15.71
N THR A 311 6.60 20.39 -16.38
CA THR A 311 6.92 20.04 -17.77
C THR A 311 7.68 18.71 -17.89
N PRO A 312 7.68 18.05 -19.07
CA PRO A 312 8.38 16.76 -19.28
C PRO A 312 9.88 16.76 -19.02
N TRP A 313 10.59 17.86 -19.25
CA TRP A 313 12.02 17.90 -18.94
C TRP A 313 12.26 18.01 -17.43
N ALA A 314 11.37 18.68 -16.69
CA ALA A 314 11.47 18.80 -15.24
C ALA A 314 11.17 17.48 -14.53
N SER A 315 10.29 16.63 -15.09
CA SER A 315 10.00 15.29 -14.54
C SER A 315 11.20 14.34 -14.61
N ILE A 316 12.08 14.50 -15.60
CA ILE A 316 13.36 13.78 -15.67
C ILE A 316 14.26 14.16 -14.48
N ILE A 317 14.39 15.47 -14.21
CA ILE A 317 15.20 15.98 -13.09
C ILE A 317 14.62 15.49 -11.77
N LEU A 318 13.30 15.53 -11.62
CA LEU A 318 12.58 14.99 -10.47
C LEU A 318 12.90 13.51 -10.26
N GLY A 319 12.87 12.71 -11.33
CA GLY A 319 13.19 11.28 -11.26
C GLY A 319 14.60 11.04 -10.74
N VAL A 320 15.60 11.74 -11.27
CA VAL A 320 16.98 11.64 -10.78
C VAL A 320 17.09 12.03 -9.31
N VAL A 321 16.52 13.17 -8.91
CA VAL A 321 16.61 13.65 -7.52
C VAL A 321 15.85 12.73 -6.55
N ALA A 322 14.67 12.24 -6.92
CA ALA A 322 13.90 11.28 -6.14
C ALA A 322 14.67 9.96 -5.98
N GLY A 323 15.24 9.43 -7.06
CA GLY A 323 16.07 8.21 -7.02
C GLY A 323 17.27 8.33 -6.08
N VAL A 324 17.94 9.50 -6.05
CA VAL A 324 19.01 9.78 -5.08
C VAL A 324 18.46 9.90 -3.66
N ALA A 325 17.46 10.76 -3.46
CA ALA A 325 16.96 11.11 -2.13
C ALA A 325 16.35 9.91 -1.41
N CYS A 326 15.51 9.11 -2.08
CA CYS A 326 14.86 7.96 -1.49
C CYS A 326 15.86 6.81 -1.25
N ASN A 327 16.82 6.56 -2.16
CA ASN A 327 17.87 5.54 -1.95
C ASN A 327 18.69 5.82 -0.68
N PHE A 328 19.20 7.04 -0.52
CA PHE A 328 19.88 7.43 0.72
C PHE A 328 18.92 7.52 1.91
N GLY A 329 17.67 7.88 1.66
CA GLY A 329 16.57 7.90 2.63
C GLY A 329 16.38 6.59 3.38
N THR A 330 16.59 5.44 2.72
CA THR A 330 16.56 4.11 3.36
C THR A 330 17.54 3.96 4.53
N LYS A 331 18.54 4.85 4.65
CA LYS A 331 19.51 4.84 5.76
C LYS A 331 19.05 5.64 6.97
N ILE A 332 18.05 6.51 6.84
CA ILE A 332 17.56 7.36 7.93
C ILE A 332 17.01 6.52 9.09
N LYS A 333 16.39 5.37 8.79
CA LYS A 333 15.88 4.44 9.80
C LYS A 333 16.93 3.95 10.80
N PHE A 334 18.19 3.82 10.37
CA PHE A 334 19.31 3.46 11.26
C PHE A 334 19.74 4.62 12.16
N LEU A 335 19.61 5.87 11.67
CA LEU A 335 19.92 7.07 12.45
C LEU A 335 18.83 7.33 13.50
N LEU A 336 17.55 7.21 13.11
CA LEU A 336 16.41 7.38 14.01
C LEU A 336 16.18 6.19 14.94
N LYS A 337 16.80 5.04 14.65
CA LYS A 337 16.58 3.76 15.33
C LYS A 337 15.10 3.34 15.35
N ILE A 338 14.38 3.67 14.27
CA ILE A 338 13.00 3.22 14.04
C ILE A 338 13.05 2.14 12.97
N ASP A 339 12.39 1.01 13.21
CA ASP A 339 12.39 -0.12 12.29
C ASP A 339 11.24 -0.02 11.28
N ASP A 340 11.38 0.91 10.34
CA ASP A 340 10.55 0.94 9.14
C ASP A 340 10.94 -0.25 8.23
N SER A 341 10.06 -1.23 8.21
CA SER A 341 10.40 -2.58 7.75
C SER A 341 10.41 -2.75 6.25
N LEU A 342 9.56 -1.98 5.58
CA LEU A 342 9.37 -2.02 4.13
C LEU A 342 9.81 -0.70 3.47
N ASP A 343 10.52 0.15 4.21
CA ASP A 343 11.04 1.44 3.74
C ASP A 343 9.95 2.41 3.25
N VAL A 344 8.74 2.32 3.81
CA VAL A 344 7.58 3.15 3.43
C VAL A 344 7.87 4.63 3.64
N PHE A 345 8.55 5.00 4.73
CA PHE A 345 8.96 6.39 4.97
C PHE A 345 9.97 6.88 3.92
N ALA A 346 10.93 6.02 3.55
CA ALA A 346 11.98 6.40 2.61
C ALA A 346 11.44 6.55 1.18
N GLU A 347 10.55 5.67 0.75
CA GLU A 347 9.98 5.74 -0.60
C GLU A 347 8.84 6.78 -0.67
N HIS A 348 7.84 6.69 0.22
CA HIS A 348 6.64 7.54 0.19
C HIS A 348 6.83 8.88 0.89
N GLY A 349 7.32 8.87 2.13
CA GLY A 349 7.50 10.09 2.92
C GLY A 349 8.48 11.06 2.27
N ILE A 350 9.71 10.60 1.99
CA ILE A 350 10.74 11.43 1.36
C ILE A 350 10.40 11.73 -0.10
N GLY A 351 9.89 10.76 -0.86
CA GLY A 351 9.47 10.97 -2.25
C GLY A 351 8.39 12.05 -2.37
N GLY A 352 7.38 12.01 -1.50
CA GLY A 352 6.31 13.01 -1.44
C GLY A 352 6.83 14.42 -1.09
N ILE A 353 7.77 14.52 -0.14
CA ILE A 353 8.45 15.78 0.20
C ILE A 353 9.19 16.33 -1.03
N VAL A 354 9.99 15.50 -1.69
CA VAL A 354 10.76 15.89 -2.88
C VAL A 354 9.82 16.37 -3.99
N GLY A 355 8.75 15.63 -4.27
CA GLY A 355 7.75 16.01 -5.28
C GLY A 355 7.09 17.37 -4.99
N LEU A 356 6.65 17.60 -3.75
CA LEU A 356 6.02 18.87 -3.36
C LEU A 356 6.98 20.05 -3.41
N ILE A 357 8.27 19.86 -3.09
CA ILE A 357 9.31 20.88 -3.27
C ILE A 357 9.50 21.21 -4.75
N PHE A 358 9.46 20.21 -5.63
CA PHE A 358 9.61 20.43 -7.07
C PHE A 358 8.50 21.28 -7.67
N ASN A 359 7.28 21.23 -7.12
CA ASN A 359 6.21 22.13 -7.54
C ASN A 359 6.58 23.60 -7.32
N ALA A 360 7.25 23.93 -6.22
CA ALA A 360 7.69 25.31 -5.98
C ALA A 360 8.67 25.82 -7.04
N PHE A 361 9.54 24.94 -7.56
CA PHE A 361 10.50 25.31 -8.60
C PHE A 361 9.88 25.27 -10.01
N PHE A 362 9.26 24.15 -10.37
CA PHE A 362 9.00 23.77 -11.77
C PHE A 362 7.53 23.71 -12.16
N ALA A 363 6.59 23.98 -11.24
CA ALA A 363 5.18 24.08 -11.64
C ALA A 363 5.01 25.19 -12.68
N SER A 364 4.24 24.92 -13.73
CA SER A 364 4.08 25.80 -14.89
C SER A 364 2.60 26.00 -15.17
N SER A 365 2.16 27.24 -15.21
CA SER A 365 0.79 27.66 -15.53
C SER A 365 0.32 27.11 -16.87
N SER A 366 1.23 27.00 -17.85
CA SER A 366 0.96 26.40 -19.15
C SER A 366 0.62 24.91 -19.09
N ILE A 367 1.05 24.19 -18.04
CA ILE A 367 0.71 22.78 -17.79
C ILE A 367 -0.55 22.69 -16.93
N ILE A 368 -0.66 23.53 -15.89
CA ILE A 368 -1.81 23.56 -14.99
C ILE A 368 -3.10 23.86 -15.77
N GLY A 369 -3.06 24.80 -16.72
CA GLY A 369 -4.22 25.20 -17.51
C GLY A 369 -4.65 24.22 -18.62
N LEU A 370 -3.95 23.10 -18.82
CA LEU A 370 -4.24 22.14 -19.91
C LEU A 370 -5.57 21.38 -19.74
N ASP A 371 -6.21 21.49 -18.58
CA ASP A 371 -7.53 20.92 -18.32
C ASP A 371 -8.69 21.85 -18.71
N GLY A 372 -8.41 23.11 -19.04
CA GLY A 372 -9.42 24.12 -19.36
C GLY A 372 -10.25 24.62 -18.17
N VAL A 373 -9.96 24.14 -16.95
CA VAL A 373 -10.66 24.52 -15.70
C VAL A 373 -9.76 25.41 -14.84
N ASN A 374 -8.49 25.03 -14.67
CA ASN A 374 -7.52 25.72 -13.82
C ASN A 374 -6.74 26.81 -14.59
N MET A 375 -7.39 27.46 -15.55
CA MET A 375 -6.77 28.53 -16.34
C MET A 375 -6.44 29.75 -15.46
N GLY A 376 -5.23 30.28 -15.62
CA GLY A 376 -4.77 31.47 -14.87
C GLY A 376 -4.17 31.18 -13.49
N VAL A 377 -4.14 29.92 -13.03
CA VAL A 377 -3.39 29.53 -11.84
C VAL A 377 -1.90 29.69 -12.10
N SER A 378 -1.20 30.45 -11.25
CA SER A 378 0.25 30.65 -11.35
C SER A 378 1.02 29.39 -10.99
N GLY A 379 2.08 29.07 -11.74
CA GLY A 379 3.03 28.03 -11.40
C GLY A 379 3.98 28.42 -10.26
N GLY A 380 5.20 27.86 -10.30
CA GLY A 380 6.28 28.12 -9.36
C GLY A 380 7.30 29.12 -9.89
N TRP A 381 8.57 28.89 -9.59
CA TRP A 381 9.65 29.82 -9.94
C TRP A 381 9.85 29.99 -11.44
N VAL A 382 9.61 28.95 -12.24
CA VAL A 382 9.64 29.05 -13.71
C VAL A 382 8.64 30.05 -14.27
N ASP A 383 7.58 30.36 -13.52
CA ASP A 383 6.55 31.36 -13.84
C ASP A 383 6.75 32.69 -13.08
N GLY A 384 7.87 32.86 -12.36
CA GLY A 384 8.14 34.06 -11.54
C GLY A 384 7.40 34.10 -10.20
N ASN A 385 6.68 33.05 -9.82
CA ASN A 385 5.95 32.98 -8.56
C ASN A 385 6.82 32.39 -7.42
N TYR A 386 7.76 33.18 -6.91
CA TYR A 386 8.71 32.72 -5.89
C TYR A 386 8.07 32.37 -4.55
N LYS A 387 6.89 32.93 -4.29
CA LYS A 387 6.13 32.75 -3.05
C LYS A 387 5.69 31.30 -2.83
N LEU A 388 5.57 30.52 -3.91
CA LEU A 388 5.15 29.12 -3.84
C LEU A 388 6.12 28.26 -3.01
N MET A 389 7.40 28.65 -2.89
CA MET A 389 8.38 27.92 -2.07
C MET A 389 7.98 27.83 -0.60
N TYR A 390 7.70 28.95 0.05
CA TYR A 390 7.33 28.92 1.46
C TYR A 390 5.94 28.32 1.68
N ILE A 391 5.04 28.42 0.68
CA ILE A 391 3.71 27.80 0.72
C ILE A 391 3.83 26.27 0.74
N GLN A 392 4.60 25.70 -0.19
CA GLN A 392 4.83 24.24 -0.24
C GLN A 392 5.56 23.75 1.01
N ILE A 393 6.57 24.49 1.50
CA ILE A 393 7.28 24.12 2.74
C ILE A 393 6.34 24.11 3.94
N ALA A 394 5.50 25.13 4.10
CA ALA A 394 4.53 25.19 5.20
C ALA A 394 3.56 24.00 5.15
N TYR A 395 3.10 23.64 3.96
CA TYR A 395 2.24 22.47 3.75
C TYR A 395 2.94 21.15 4.08
N ILE A 396 4.16 20.95 3.57
CA ILE A 396 4.97 19.76 3.86
C ILE A 396 5.17 19.59 5.37
N VAL A 397 5.56 20.67 6.07
CA VAL A 397 5.78 20.63 7.53
C VAL A 397 4.48 20.31 8.26
N ALA A 398 3.36 20.92 7.86
CA ALA A 398 2.05 20.65 8.45
C ALA A 398 1.64 19.19 8.25
N CYS A 399 1.76 18.65 7.03
CA CYS A 399 1.49 17.25 6.74
C CYS A 399 2.39 16.33 7.57
N CYS A 400 3.73 16.50 7.51
CA CYS A 400 4.67 15.65 8.22
C CYS A 400 4.42 15.65 9.74
N ALA A 401 4.25 16.83 10.34
CA ALA A 401 4.04 16.95 11.78
C ALA A 401 2.70 16.33 12.19
N TYR A 402 1.61 16.68 11.50
CA TYR A 402 0.28 16.21 11.87
C TYR A 402 0.13 14.69 11.68
N THR A 403 0.55 14.16 10.53
CA THR A 403 0.37 12.73 10.24
C THR A 403 1.22 11.88 11.16
N PHE A 404 2.47 12.28 11.46
CA PHE A 404 3.29 11.58 12.44
C PHE A 404 2.69 11.63 13.84
N VAL A 405 2.39 12.83 14.35
CA VAL A 405 1.94 13.03 15.73
C VAL A 405 0.59 12.35 15.98
N MET A 406 -0.40 12.57 15.11
CA MET A 406 -1.73 11.97 15.29
C MET A 406 -1.69 10.45 15.12
N SER A 407 -0.89 9.93 14.19
CA SER A 407 -0.73 8.47 14.05
C SER A 407 -0.04 7.86 15.26
N ALA A 408 0.97 8.53 15.83
CA ALA A 408 1.63 8.07 17.05
C ALA A 408 0.68 8.07 18.25
N ILE A 409 -0.14 9.12 18.41
CA ILE A 409 -1.17 9.20 19.45
C ILE A 409 -2.17 8.06 19.30
N LEU A 410 -2.68 7.82 18.09
CA LEU A 410 -3.63 6.74 17.81
C LEU A 410 -3.04 5.36 18.07
N ALA A 411 -1.85 5.10 17.52
CA ALA A 411 -1.15 3.85 17.73
C ALA A 411 -0.91 3.60 19.23
N LYS A 412 -0.47 4.62 19.97
CA LYS A 412 -0.24 4.50 21.41
C LYS A 412 -1.52 4.28 22.21
N ALA A 413 -2.58 5.01 21.87
CA ALA A 413 -3.88 4.85 22.52
C ALA A 413 -4.43 3.42 22.32
N ILE A 414 -4.33 2.87 21.11
CA ILE A 414 -4.75 1.50 20.80
C ILE A 414 -3.88 0.48 21.54
N ASP A 415 -2.57 0.67 21.56
CA ASP A 415 -1.62 -0.22 22.24
C ASP A 415 -1.89 -0.34 23.76
N MET A 416 -2.47 0.71 24.35
CA MET A 416 -2.82 0.76 25.78
C MET A 416 -4.14 0.05 26.11
N ILE A 417 -4.97 -0.31 25.12
CA ILE A 417 -6.26 -0.98 25.35
C ILE A 417 -6.03 -2.49 25.52
N PRO A 418 -6.47 -3.12 26.62
CA PRO A 418 -6.40 -4.57 26.79
C PRO A 418 -7.06 -5.32 25.63
N GLY A 419 -6.35 -6.29 25.06
CA GLY A 419 -6.79 -7.03 23.86
C GLY A 419 -6.35 -6.42 22.52
N LEU A 420 -5.99 -5.12 22.49
CA LEU A 420 -5.59 -4.39 21.28
C LEU A 420 -4.11 -3.99 21.22
N LYS A 421 -3.25 -4.61 22.02
CA LYS A 421 -1.79 -4.45 21.90
C LYS A 421 -1.35 -4.59 20.44
N LEU A 422 -0.55 -3.64 19.95
CA LEU A 422 -0.19 -3.60 18.53
C LEU A 422 0.78 -4.72 18.15
N ARG A 423 1.71 -5.04 19.05
CA ARG A 423 2.76 -6.03 18.81
C ARG A 423 2.32 -7.43 19.22
N ALA A 424 2.70 -8.42 18.41
CA ALA A 424 2.61 -9.84 18.75
C ALA A 424 3.65 -10.22 19.81
N SER A 425 3.55 -11.43 20.36
CA SER A 425 4.55 -11.97 21.29
C SER A 425 5.88 -12.22 20.57
N GLU A 426 6.97 -12.32 21.33
CA GLU A 426 8.28 -12.67 20.75
C GLU A 426 8.28 -14.09 20.14
N GLU A 427 7.51 -15.01 20.73
CA GLU A 427 7.30 -16.37 20.20
C GLU A 427 6.55 -16.34 18.85
N ALA A 428 5.49 -15.55 18.74
CA ALA A 428 4.79 -15.32 17.48
C ALA A 428 5.70 -14.71 16.40
N GLU A 429 6.55 -13.76 16.78
CA GLU A 429 7.54 -13.16 15.87
C GLU A 429 8.57 -14.20 15.37
N LEU A 430 8.89 -15.21 16.19
CA LEU A 430 9.79 -16.31 15.84
C LEU A 430 9.11 -17.37 14.95
N LEU A 431 7.90 -17.81 15.28
CA LEU A 431 7.11 -18.74 14.46
C LEU A 431 6.79 -18.13 13.09
N GLY A 432 6.36 -16.87 13.09
CA GLY A 432 5.94 -16.12 11.91
C GLY A 432 4.47 -15.73 11.99
N MET A 433 4.17 -14.53 11.49
CA MET A 433 2.82 -13.96 11.55
C MET A 433 1.78 -14.71 10.71
N ASP A 434 2.21 -15.52 9.74
CA ASP A 434 1.31 -16.35 8.93
C ASP A 434 0.64 -17.42 9.80
N ASP A 435 1.44 -18.17 10.55
CA ASP A 435 0.96 -19.21 11.48
C ASP A 435 0.19 -18.59 12.66
N ASP A 436 0.76 -17.58 13.32
CA ASP A 436 0.21 -17.00 14.55
C ASP A 436 -1.11 -16.24 14.35
N GLN A 437 -1.24 -15.45 13.28
CA GLN A 437 -2.43 -14.61 13.07
C GLN A 437 -3.48 -15.25 12.15
N HIS A 438 -3.09 -16.20 11.30
CA HIS A 438 -3.97 -16.77 10.28
C HIS A 438 -4.12 -18.29 10.36
N GLY A 439 -3.12 -19.01 10.88
CA GLY A 439 -3.11 -20.47 10.86
C GLY A 439 -2.98 -21.06 9.44
N GLU A 440 -2.52 -20.25 8.49
CA GLU A 440 -2.37 -20.58 7.08
C GLU A 440 -1.00 -20.11 6.58
N PHE A 441 -0.48 -20.74 5.52
CA PHE A 441 0.83 -20.42 4.95
C PHE A 441 0.70 -19.97 3.50
N SER A 442 1.45 -18.94 3.08
CA SER A 442 1.42 -18.51 1.67
C SER A 442 1.94 -19.58 0.71
N TYR A 443 2.85 -20.43 1.19
CA TYR A 443 3.39 -21.56 0.44
C TYR A 443 3.69 -22.75 1.34
N ASP A 444 3.04 -23.88 1.04
CA ASP A 444 3.31 -25.17 1.65
C ASP A 444 4.45 -25.89 0.90
N TYR A 445 5.61 -25.23 0.75
CA TYR A 445 6.79 -25.86 0.17
C TYR A 445 7.63 -26.52 1.26
N VAL A 446 7.57 -27.86 1.32
CA VAL A 446 8.69 -28.68 1.81
C VAL A 446 9.81 -28.56 0.77
N GLU A 447 10.55 -27.46 0.80
CA GLU A 447 11.67 -27.22 -0.11
C GLU A 447 12.89 -28.01 0.38
N VAL A 448 12.97 -29.31 0.05
CA VAL A 448 14.12 -30.14 0.42
C VAL A 448 15.32 -29.92 -0.51
N ARG A 449 15.21 -29.38 -1.75
CA ARG A 449 16.39 -29.18 -2.62
C ARG A 449 16.11 -28.38 -3.90
N ARG A 450 17.10 -27.58 -4.32
CA ARG A 450 17.10 -26.72 -5.54
C ARG A 450 17.78 -27.35 -6.77
N ASP A 451 18.35 -28.54 -6.66
CA ASP A 451 19.11 -29.18 -7.75
C ASP A 451 18.56 -30.57 -8.12
N PHE A 452 18.06 -30.69 -9.35
CA PHE A 452 17.59 -31.94 -9.96
C PHE A 452 18.73 -32.97 -10.15
N LEU A 453 19.99 -32.51 -10.24
CA LEU A 453 21.17 -33.36 -10.43
C LEU A 453 21.77 -33.93 -9.14
N ALA A 454 21.23 -33.55 -7.96
CA ALA A 454 21.71 -34.04 -6.67
C ALA A 454 21.34 -35.52 -6.40
N TRP A 455 20.63 -36.16 -7.32
CA TRP A 455 20.44 -37.60 -7.32
C TRP A 455 20.86 -38.20 -8.66
N THR A 456 22.17 -38.24 -8.89
CA THR A 456 22.71 -39.43 -9.55
C THR A 456 22.89 -40.44 -8.42
N PRO A 457 22.16 -41.57 -8.39
CA PRO A 457 22.48 -42.63 -7.44
C PRO A 457 23.95 -42.98 -7.63
N HIS A 458 24.75 -42.95 -6.57
CA HIS A 458 26.06 -43.59 -6.60
C HIS A 458 25.84 -45.02 -7.11
N GLN A 459 26.42 -45.37 -8.25
CA GLN A 459 26.61 -46.77 -8.59
C GLN A 459 27.33 -47.39 -7.39
N ALA A 460 26.71 -48.41 -6.81
CA ALA A 460 27.19 -49.06 -5.61
C ALA A 460 28.64 -49.51 -5.81
N GLU A 461 29.57 -48.94 -5.04
CA GLU A 461 30.81 -49.68 -4.76
C GLU A 461 30.44 -50.88 -3.87
N PRO A 462 30.97 -52.09 -4.16
CA PRO A 462 30.62 -53.28 -3.43
C PRO A 462 31.02 -53.15 -1.96
N ALA A 463 30.08 -53.48 -1.09
CA ALA A 463 30.16 -53.35 0.36
C ALA A 463 31.45 -53.97 0.94
N GLY A 464 32.32 -53.11 1.47
CA GLY A 464 33.31 -53.48 2.47
C GLY A 464 32.69 -53.32 3.87
N GLU A 465 32.80 -54.37 4.68
CA GLU A 465 32.27 -54.48 6.04
C GLU A 465 32.59 -53.25 6.92
N GLY A 466 31.57 -52.63 7.50
CA GLY A 466 31.77 -51.64 8.56
C GLY A 466 30.62 -50.66 8.76
N LYS A 467 29.82 -50.91 9.80
CA LYS A 467 28.89 -49.98 10.51
C LYS A 467 28.52 -48.68 9.79
N PHE A 468 27.28 -48.62 9.28
CA PHE A 468 26.62 -47.37 8.94
C PHE A 468 26.21 -46.64 10.25
N ILE A 469 26.83 -45.50 10.54
CA ILE A 469 26.41 -44.60 11.63
C ILE A 469 25.53 -43.51 10.99
N PRO A 470 24.25 -43.36 11.35
CA PRO A 470 23.44 -42.26 10.84
C PRO A 470 23.80 -40.96 11.57
N GLN A 471 24.24 -39.95 10.81
CA GLN A 471 24.25 -38.56 11.27
C GLN A 471 22.89 -37.92 10.98
N HIS A 472 22.06 -37.90 12.03
CA HIS A 472 20.90 -37.01 12.27
C HIS A 472 19.49 -37.47 11.87
N GLY A 473 18.60 -37.43 12.87
CA GLY A 473 17.15 -37.68 12.86
C GLY A 473 16.69 -38.10 14.26
N ILE A 474 15.54 -37.60 14.75
CA ILE A 474 14.95 -38.05 16.02
C ILE A 474 14.22 -39.38 15.75
N GLU A 475 14.56 -40.44 16.48
CA GLU A 475 14.08 -41.83 16.25
C GLU A 475 12.54 -41.96 16.25
N GLU A 476 11.83 -41.05 16.92
CA GLU A 476 10.36 -41.10 17.08
C GLU A 476 9.58 -40.94 15.78
N HIS A 477 10.15 -40.29 14.76
CA HIS A 477 9.52 -40.18 13.44
C HIS A 477 9.59 -41.48 12.61
N GLN A 478 10.50 -42.39 12.94
CA GLN A 478 10.63 -43.68 12.26
C GLN A 478 9.57 -44.68 12.74
N HIS A 479 9.16 -44.59 14.00
CA HIS A 479 8.10 -45.43 14.57
C HIS A 479 6.71 -45.14 13.98
N MET A 480 6.44 -43.88 13.61
CA MET A 480 5.16 -43.51 12.97
C MET A 480 5.05 -43.96 11.51
N ALA A 481 6.17 -44.09 10.79
CA ALA A 481 6.19 -44.54 9.40
C ALA A 481 6.06 -46.07 9.26
N ASN A 482 6.59 -46.84 10.22
CA ASN A 482 6.59 -48.31 10.13
C ASN A 482 5.29 -48.99 10.60
N ASN A 483 4.42 -48.31 11.35
CA ASN A 483 3.16 -48.89 11.84
C ASN A 483 1.99 -48.81 10.83
N GLY A 484 2.22 -48.26 9.64
CA GLY A 484 1.19 -48.09 8.61
C GLY A 484 1.12 -49.19 7.54
N ALA A 485 2.02 -50.19 7.57
CA ALA A 485 2.10 -51.20 6.52
C ALA A 485 2.10 -52.64 7.08
N SER A 486 1.12 -53.41 6.63
CA SER A 486 0.94 -54.87 6.76
C SER A 486 0.45 -55.43 8.12
N SER A 487 -0.88 -55.52 8.25
CA SER A 487 -1.51 -56.63 8.98
C SER A 487 -2.51 -57.31 8.05
N GLY A 488 -2.12 -58.45 7.48
CA GLY A 488 -3.01 -59.26 6.65
C GLY A 488 -2.29 -60.39 5.94
N SER A 489 -2.06 -61.50 6.65
CA SER A 489 -2.27 -62.90 6.19
C SER A 489 -1.46 -63.87 7.04
N ASP A 490 -2.17 -64.82 7.64
CA ASP A 490 -1.72 -66.00 8.37
C ASP A 490 -0.74 -66.90 7.58
N GLU A 491 0.23 -67.52 8.27
CA GLU A 491 0.47 -68.99 8.36
C GLU A 491 1.84 -69.35 9.03
N PRO A 492 2.07 -70.60 9.51
CA PRO A 492 2.47 -70.83 10.89
C PRO A 492 3.90 -71.37 11.15
N LYS A 493 4.27 -71.31 12.43
CA LYS A 493 5.50 -71.85 13.06
C LYS A 493 5.69 -73.36 12.89
N PRO A 494 6.92 -73.86 13.14
CA PRO A 494 7.08 -75.04 13.97
C PRO A 494 7.96 -74.83 15.21
N VAL A 495 7.72 -75.73 16.15
CA VAL A 495 8.02 -75.76 17.59
C VAL A 495 9.26 -76.62 17.87
N THR A 496 9.98 -76.35 18.98
CA THR A 496 10.60 -77.41 19.82
C THR A 496 10.78 -76.93 21.28
N PRO A 497 10.85 -77.84 22.28
CA PRO A 497 10.16 -77.70 23.57
C PRO A 497 11.06 -77.82 24.83
N GLN A 498 10.40 -77.83 26.01
CA GLN A 498 10.84 -78.15 27.39
C GLN A 498 11.16 -76.93 28.29
N GLY A 499 10.66 -76.79 29.53
CA GLY A 499 9.84 -77.66 30.37
C GLY A 499 9.40 -76.98 31.69
N GLU A 500 8.59 -77.74 32.48
CA GLU A 500 8.23 -77.63 33.92
C GLU A 500 7.27 -76.48 34.36
N ILE A 501 5.96 -76.71 34.59
CA ILE A 501 5.20 -77.40 35.68
C ILE A 501 5.19 -76.66 37.05
N ARG A 502 4.03 -76.08 37.42
CA ARG A 502 3.27 -76.22 38.71
C ARG A 502 2.06 -75.27 38.71
N SER A 503 0.84 -75.76 38.47
CA SER A 503 -0.18 -76.26 39.44
C SER A 503 -1.04 -75.17 40.10
N GLU A 504 -2.25 -75.03 39.55
CA GLU A 504 -3.58 -74.83 40.17
C GLU A 504 -3.70 -74.16 41.56
N LYS A 505 -4.55 -73.11 41.61
CA LYS A 505 -5.86 -73.15 42.29
C LYS A 505 -6.67 -71.86 42.02
N ALA A 506 -7.94 -72.06 41.65
CA ALA A 506 -9.02 -71.07 41.57
C ALA A 506 -9.80 -71.04 42.93
N PRO A 507 -10.96 -70.36 43.09
CA PRO A 507 -11.49 -69.11 42.54
C PRO A 507 -12.10 -68.16 43.62
N SER A 508 -12.78 -67.10 43.13
CA SER A 508 -13.87 -66.29 43.72
C SER A 508 -13.53 -65.29 44.83
N LEU A 509 -13.67 -63.98 44.56
CA LEU A 509 -14.91 -63.21 44.41
C LEU A 509 -14.68 -62.00 43.50
#